data_AF-A0A7W7H3B5-F1
#
_entry.id   AF-A0A7W7H3B5-F1
#
_cell.length_a   1.000
_cell.length_b   1.000
_cell.length_c   1.000
_cell.angle_alpha   90.00
_cell.angle_beta   90.00
_cell.angle_gamma   90.00
#
_symmetry.space_group_name_H-M   'P 1'
#
loop_
_entity.id
_entity.type
_entity.pdbx_description
1 polymer ?
#
loop_
_entity_poly.entity_id
_entity_poly.type
_entity_poly.pdbx_seq_one_letter_code
_entity_poly.pdbx_strand_id
1 'polypeptide(L)'
;MVVPLLRRRLIAEFLGTMLLLVTVVGVSGMAARLSPDDAGLRLLENSSTVALGLAAIIFALAPISGAHFNPVVSAADWFLGRRHGTGLTRIELIGYVGAQVTGAAAGAVLGNLMVDRPAVTLADTARDGGHLLLSEVVATAGLLVLIAALVRSSRGSHGPVAVGAYIGAACWFTSSTCFTNPAVTLGRMLTSTEAGIAPRSAAAFAGAQLVGSAVACLLVPALYPDTVATAAPVPVSPAGSGGDRPPAVVPERSGPAPVRGDAAWPKPGVTAEADHAGCCSACSASVDERLGRPPLVLGG
;
A
#
# COMPACT_ATOMS: atom_id res chain seq x y z
N MET A 1 -13.63 -14.89 12.43
CA MET A 1 -13.42 -13.78 11.47
C MET A 1 -14.35 -14.03 10.30
N VAL A 2 -15.34 -13.15 10.07
CA VAL A 2 -16.28 -13.34 8.95
C VAL A 2 -15.56 -12.94 7.67
N VAL A 3 -15.35 -13.89 6.75
CA VAL A 3 -14.74 -13.60 5.45
C VAL A 3 -15.67 -12.65 4.69
N PRO A 4 -15.22 -11.45 4.29
CA PRO A 4 -16.06 -10.52 3.54
C PRO A 4 -16.53 -11.16 2.23
N LEU A 5 -17.80 -10.92 1.88
CA LEU A 5 -18.34 -11.36 0.59
C LEU A 5 -17.44 -10.85 -0.56
N LEU A 6 -17.20 -11.68 -1.57
CA LEU A 6 -16.33 -11.35 -2.71
C LEU A 6 -16.67 -9.98 -3.31
N ARG A 7 -17.95 -9.66 -3.48
CA ARG A 7 -18.41 -8.34 -3.95
C ARG A 7 -17.81 -7.17 -3.17
N ARG A 8 -17.75 -7.26 -1.84
CA ARG A 8 -17.19 -6.20 -0.98
C ARG A 8 -15.68 -6.05 -1.19
N ARG A 9 -14.99 -7.18 -1.39
CA ARG A 9 -13.55 -7.21 -1.70
C ARG A 9 -13.26 -6.59 -3.06
N LEU A 10 -14.06 -6.92 -4.08
CA LEU A 10 -13.93 -6.34 -5.42
C LEU A 10 -14.18 -4.82 -5.43
N ILE A 11 -15.16 -4.34 -4.67
CA ILE A 11 -15.38 -2.88 -4.51
C ILE A 11 -14.17 -2.22 -3.86
N ALA A 12 -13.59 -2.82 -2.81
CA ALA A 12 -12.39 -2.30 -2.16
C ALA A 12 -11.18 -2.29 -3.11
N GLU A 13 -10.97 -3.33 -3.92
CA GLU A 13 -9.91 -3.37 -4.94
C GLU A 13 -10.10 -2.31 -6.03
N PHE A 14 -11.33 -2.13 -6.50
CA PHE A 14 -11.68 -1.07 -7.45
C PHE A 14 -11.37 0.31 -6.86
N LEU A 15 -11.90 0.61 -5.68
CA LEU A 15 -11.74 1.92 -5.04
C LEU A 15 -10.29 2.19 -4.66
N GLY A 16 -9.57 1.20 -4.13
CA GLY A 16 -8.17 1.39 -3.76
C GLY A 16 -7.28 1.63 -4.97
N THR A 17 -7.49 0.90 -6.08
CA THR A 17 -6.74 1.14 -7.32
C THR A 17 -7.14 2.47 -7.97
N MET A 18 -8.42 2.83 -7.93
CA MET A 18 -8.90 4.14 -8.39
C MET A 18 -8.25 5.29 -7.62
N LEU A 19 -8.28 5.23 -6.29
CA LEU A 19 -7.67 6.26 -5.44
C LEU A 19 -6.15 6.34 -5.65
N LEU A 20 -5.48 5.21 -5.84
CA LEU A 20 -4.06 5.19 -6.19
C LEU A 20 -3.79 5.97 -7.48
N LEU A 21 -4.59 5.76 -8.53
CA LEU A 21 -4.41 6.49 -9.79
C LEU A 21 -4.82 7.96 -9.69
N VAL A 22 -5.84 8.29 -8.89
CA VAL A 22 -6.17 9.69 -8.57
C VAL A 22 -4.96 10.37 -7.91
N THR A 23 -4.32 9.71 -6.94
CA THR A 23 -3.11 10.23 -6.29
C THR A 23 -1.99 10.43 -7.30
N VAL A 24 -1.66 9.42 -8.12
CA VAL A 24 -0.59 9.47 -9.12
C VAL A 24 -0.82 10.57 -10.16
N VAL A 25 -1.99 10.61 -10.80
CA VAL A 25 -2.29 11.61 -11.85
C VAL A 25 -2.43 13.01 -11.25
N GLY A 26 -3.09 13.12 -10.10
CA GLY A 26 -3.30 14.38 -9.40
C GLY A 26 -1.98 15.05 -9.01
N VAL A 27 -1.06 14.30 -8.38
CA VAL A 27 0.23 14.86 -7.99
C VAL A 27 1.10 15.17 -9.20
N SER A 28 1.14 14.33 -10.25
CA SER A 28 1.88 14.65 -11.47
C SER A 28 1.36 15.94 -12.14
N GLY A 29 0.05 16.16 -12.15
CA GLY A 29 -0.54 17.39 -12.68
C GLY A 29 -0.24 18.63 -11.82
N MET A 30 -0.23 18.49 -10.49
CA MET A 30 0.02 19.59 -9.58
C MET A 30 1.51 19.94 -9.49
N ALA A 31 2.38 18.94 -9.36
CA ALA A 31 3.84 19.08 -9.33
C ALA A 31 4.35 19.82 -10.57
N ALA A 32 3.85 19.47 -11.77
CA ALA A 32 4.18 20.16 -13.01
C ALA A 32 3.81 21.66 -13.00
N ARG A 33 2.78 22.07 -12.24
CA ARG A 33 2.36 23.47 -12.11
C ARG A 33 3.14 24.23 -11.05
N LEU A 34 3.44 23.58 -9.93
CA LEU A 34 4.12 24.21 -8.79
C LEU A 34 5.63 24.30 -9.02
N SER A 35 6.20 23.32 -9.71
CA SER A 35 7.64 23.12 -9.82
C SER A 35 8.05 22.88 -11.30
N PRO A 36 7.65 23.74 -12.26
CA PRO A 36 7.75 23.46 -13.70
C PRO A 36 9.18 23.16 -14.19
N ASP A 37 10.16 23.87 -13.63
CA ASP A 37 11.56 23.81 -14.06
C ASP A 37 12.46 22.96 -13.12
N ASP A 38 11.87 22.27 -12.14
CA ASP A 38 12.61 21.46 -11.16
C ASP A 38 12.15 19.99 -11.17
N ALA A 39 12.83 19.19 -11.99
CA ALA A 39 12.55 17.76 -12.10
C ALA A 39 12.84 16.99 -10.79
N GLY A 40 13.82 17.44 -10.00
CA GLY A 40 14.18 16.79 -8.74
C GLY A 40 13.10 17.00 -7.68
N LEU A 41 12.61 18.25 -7.55
CA LEU A 41 11.50 18.58 -6.66
C LEU A 41 10.21 17.88 -7.08
N ARG A 42 9.90 17.85 -8.39
CA ARG A 42 8.75 17.09 -8.90
C ARG A 42 8.85 15.60 -8.57
N LEU A 43 10.03 14.99 -8.68
CA LEU A 43 10.22 13.59 -8.27
C LEU A 43 9.95 13.40 -6.77
N LEU A 44 10.39 14.33 -5.93
CA LEU A 44 10.12 14.33 -4.49
C LEU A 44 8.63 14.46 -4.17
N GLU A 45 7.94 15.43 -4.78
CA GLU A 45 6.50 15.66 -4.61
C GLU A 45 5.70 14.42 -5.03
N ASN A 46 5.99 13.87 -6.22
CA ASN A 46 5.33 12.67 -6.73
C ASN A 46 5.59 11.46 -5.83
N SER A 47 6.85 11.17 -5.51
CA SER A 47 7.22 9.97 -4.74
C SER A 47 6.68 10.00 -3.31
N SER A 48 6.76 11.13 -2.62
CA SER A 48 6.24 11.28 -1.25
C SER A 48 4.71 11.20 -1.21
N THR A 49 4.02 11.85 -2.14
CA THR A 49 2.55 11.83 -2.21
C THR A 49 2.01 10.44 -2.54
N VAL A 50 2.63 9.73 -3.49
CA VAL A 50 2.24 8.34 -3.82
C VAL A 50 2.54 7.40 -2.65
N ALA A 51 3.69 7.55 -1.98
CA ALA A 51 4.03 6.73 -0.81
C ALA A 51 3.01 6.89 0.32
N LEU A 52 2.69 8.13 0.70
CA LEU A 52 1.75 8.44 1.77
C LEU A 52 0.31 8.07 1.38
N GLY A 53 -0.10 8.40 0.16
CA GLY A 53 -1.42 8.08 -0.37
C GLY A 53 -1.66 6.56 -0.41
N LEU A 54 -0.69 5.80 -0.94
CA LEU A 54 -0.77 4.35 -0.96
C LEU A 54 -0.81 3.76 0.45
N ALA A 55 0.03 4.23 1.36
CA ALA A 55 -0.01 3.79 2.76
C ALA A 55 -1.39 4.02 3.39
N ALA A 56 -1.98 5.20 3.21
CA ALA A 56 -3.31 5.52 3.73
C ALA A 56 -4.41 4.62 3.12
N ILE A 57 -4.37 4.40 1.81
CA ILE A 57 -5.33 3.54 1.10
C ILE A 57 -5.22 2.09 1.58
N ILE A 58 -4.00 1.55 1.70
CA ILE A 58 -3.76 0.20 2.23
C ILE A 58 -4.28 0.11 3.67
N PHE A 59 -3.97 1.08 4.53
CA PHE A 59 -4.45 1.09 5.91
C PHE A 59 -5.99 1.00 5.98
N ALA A 60 -6.69 1.76 5.13
CA ALA A 60 -8.14 1.81 5.13
C ALA A 60 -8.80 0.53 4.58
N LEU A 61 -8.22 -0.08 3.54
CA LEU A 61 -8.90 -1.10 2.73
C LEU A 61 -8.31 -2.51 2.90
N ALA A 62 -7.10 -2.66 3.47
CA ALA A 62 -6.48 -3.96 3.72
C ALA A 62 -7.37 -4.90 4.56
N PRO A 63 -8.06 -4.44 5.63
CA PRO A 63 -8.96 -5.31 6.39
C PRO A 63 -10.15 -5.85 5.59
N ILE A 64 -10.45 -5.27 4.42
CA ILE A 64 -11.57 -5.66 3.56
C ILE A 64 -11.11 -6.62 2.48
N SER A 65 -10.12 -6.25 1.66
CA SER A 65 -9.69 -7.02 0.48
C SER A 65 -8.29 -7.63 0.57
N GLY A 66 -7.51 -7.28 1.59
CA GLY A 66 -6.05 -7.49 1.58
C GLY A 66 -5.27 -6.40 0.87
N ALA A 67 -5.96 -5.41 0.26
CA ALA A 67 -5.36 -4.24 -0.39
C ALA A 67 -4.30 -4.61 -1.44
N HIS A 68 -4.64 -5.47 -2.40
CA HIS A 68 -3.68 -5.88 -3.42
C HIS A 68 -3.42 -4.73 -4.40
N PHE A 69 -4.48 -4.10 -4.91
CA PHE A 69 -4.50 -2.99 -5.86
C PHE A 69 -3.62 -3.17 -7.11
N ASN A 70 -3.22 -4.41 -7.38
CA ASN A 70 -2.15 -4.74 -8.30
C ASN A 70 -2.31 -6.19 -8.80
N PRO A 71 -2.42 -6.40 -10.12
CA PRO A 71 -2.53 -7.73 -10.72
C PRO A 71 -1.38 -8.68 -10.33
N VAL A 72 -0.14 -8.20 -10.25
CA VAL A 72 1.00 -9.08 -9.90
C VAL A 72 1.03 -9.45 -8.42
N VAL A 73 0.51 -8.59 -7.53
CA VAL A 73 0.34 -8.93 -6.11
C VAL A 73 -0.74 -10.00 -5.95
N SER A 74 -1.89 -9.83 -6.63
CA SER A 74 -2.95 -10.84 -6.65
C SER A 74 -2.49 -12.17 -7.23
N ALA A 75 -1.72 -12.14 -8.32
CA ALA A 75 -1.17 -13.35 -8.94
C ALA A 75 -0.16 -14.05 -8.03
N ALA A 76 0.70 -13.30 -7.33
CA ALA A 76 1.66 -13.85 -6.38
C ALA A 76 0.97 -14.49 -5.17
N ASP A 77 -0.06 -13.85 -4.60
CA ASP A 77 -0.86 -14.42 -3.50
C ASP A 77 -1.54 -15.72 -3.93
N TRP A 78 -2.19 -15.73 -5.10
CA TRP A 78 -2.74 -16.95 -5.70
C TRP A 78 -1.66 -18.03 -5.91
N PHE A 79 -0.48 -17.67 -6.44
CA PHE A 79 0.57 -18.62 -6.80
C PHE A 79 1.25 -19.25 -5.57
N LEU A 80 1.55 -18.45 -4.56
CA LEU A 80 2.25 -18.89 -3.35
C LEU A 80 1.30 -19.57 -2.37
N GLY A 81 0.06 -19.10 -2.28
CA GLY A 81 -0.94 -19.65 -1.35
C GLY A 81 -1.61 -20.94 -1.82
N ARG A 82 -1.76 -21.17 -3.14
CA ARG A 82 -2.54 -22.30 -3.68
C ARG A 82 -2.13 -23.69 -3.17
N ARG A 83 -0.86 -23.90 -2.79
CA ARG A 83 -0.38 -25.20 -2.30
C ARG A 83 -0.86 -25.53 -0.89
N HIS A 84 -1.17 -24.50 -0.10
CA HIS A 84 -1.59 -24.61 1.30
C HIS A 84 -3.08 -24.31 1.48
N GLY A 85 -3.82 -24.10 0.39
CA GLY A 85 -5.20 -23.63 0.45
C GLY A 85 -5.33 -22.22 1.05
N THR A 86 -4.25 -21.46 1.04
CA THR A 86 -4.21 -20.06 1.49
C THR A 86 -4.22 -19.12 0.27
N GLY A 87 -4.58 -17.85 0.46
CA GLY A 87 -4.62 -16.85 -0.61
C GLY A 87 -5.85 -16.93 -1.52
N LEU A 88 -5.81 -16.16 -2.62
CA LEU A 88 -6.91 -16.10 -3.60
C LEU A 88 -7.15 -17.44 -4.30
N THR A 89 -8.41 -17.70 -4.62
CA THR A 89 -8.83 -18.67 -5.65
C THR A 89 -8.67 -18.09 -7.06
N ARG A 90 -8.75 -18.94 -8.10
CA ARG A 90 -8.69 -18.46 -9.50
C ARG A 90 -9.80 -17.47 -9.84
N ILE A 91 -11.01 -17.69 -9.32
CA ILE A 91 -12.16 -16.81 -9.57
C ILE A 91 -11.94 -15.45 -8.91
N GLU A 92 -11.43 -15.45 -7.68
CA GLU A 92 -11.11 -14.21 -6.97
C GLU A 92 -9.97 -13.46 -7.67
N LEU A 93 -8.93 -14.14 -8.15
CA LEU A 93 -7.86 -13.54 -8.93
C LEU A 93 -8.41 -12.80 -10.16
N ILE A 94 -9.26 -13.46 -10.96
CA ILE A 94 -9.88 -12.84 -12.15
C ILE A 94 -10.71 -11.63 -11.74
N GLY A 95 -11.53 -11.75 -10.69
CA GLY A 95 -12.33 -10.64 -10.17
C GLY A 95 -11.47 -9.46 -9.69
N TYR A 96 -10.40 -9.73 -8.96
CA TYR A 96 -9.45 -8.73 -8.46
C TYR A 96 -8.79 -7.99 -9.62
N VAL A 97 -8.26 -8.72 -10.61
CA VAL A 97 -7.62 -8.11 -11.79
C VAL A 97 -8.61 -7.23 -12.55
N GLY A 98 -9.84 -7.70 -12.75
CA GLY A 98 -10.89 -6.91 -13.39
C GLY A 98 -11.17 -5.61 -12.63
N ALA A 99 -11.40 -5.70 -11.32
CA ALA A 99 -11.65 -4.55 -10.45
C ALA A 99 -10.49 -3.55 -10.47
N GLN A 100 -9.25 -4.04 -10.37
CA GLN A 100 -8.03 -3.22 -10.38
C GLN A 100 -7.85 -2.48 -11.69
N VAL A 101 -8.01 -3.15 -12.84
CA VAL A 101 -7.87 -2.52 -14.17
C VAL A 101 -8.95 -1.46 -14.38
N THR A 102 -10.21 -1.76 -14.06
CA THR A 102 -11.29 -0.77 -14.18
C THR A 102 -11.13 0.37 -13.19
N GLY A 103 -10.63 0.10 -11.98
CA GLY A 103 -10.33 1.09 -10.96
C GLY A 103 -9.23 2.03 -11.42
N ALA A 104 -8.13 1.50 -11.97
CA ALA A 104 -7.04 2.29 -12.51
C ALA A 104 -7.51 3.22 -13.65
N ALA A 105 -8.33 2.72 -14.58
CA ALA A 105 -8.90 3.52 -15.65
C ALA A 105 -9.79 4.66 -15.10
N ALA A 106 -10.71 4.34 -14.18
CA ALA A 106 -11.57 5.33 -13.53
C ALA A 106 -10.76 6.38 -12.75
N GLY A 107 -9.69 5.95 -12.06
CA GLY A 107 -8.82 6.84 -11.29
C GLY A 107 -8.01 7.79 -12.18
N ALA A 108 -7.54 7.32 -13.34
CA ALA A 108 -6.87 8.17 -14.30
C ALA A 108 -7.81 9.24 -14.88
N VAL A 109 -9.05 8.85 -15.21
CA VAL A 109 -10.09 9.78 -15.69
C VAL A 109 -10.41 10.82 -14.62
N LEU A 110 -10.70 10.39 -13.40
CA LEU A 110 -11.03 11.29 -12.30
C LEU A 110 -9.85 12.21 -11.97
N GLY A 111 -8.62 11.68 -11.96
CA GLY A 111 -7.40 12.45 -11.73
C GLY A 111 -7.19 13.54 -12.77
N ASN A 112 -7.40 13.24 -14.07
CA ASN A 112 -7.33 14.25 -15.14
C ASN A 112 -8.34 15.39 -14.90
N LEU A 113 -9.58 15.04 -14.59
CA LEU A 113 -10.64 16.02 -14.32
C LEU A 113 -10.32 16.90 -13.09
N MET A 114 -9.80 16.31 -12.01
CA MET A 114 -9.42 17.04 -10.81
C MET A 114 -8.30 18.07 -11.03
N VAL A 115 -7.52 17.92 -12.10
CA VAL A 115 -6.44 18.85 -12.45
C VAL A 115 -6.74 19.69 -13.69
N ASP A 116 -8.02 19.78 -14.08
CA ASP A 116 -8.54 20.53 -15.22
C ASP A 116 -7.94 20.11 -16.57
N ARG A 117 -7.95 18.80 -16.83
CA ARG A 117 -7.56 18.19 -18.12
C ARG A 117 -8.70 17.39 -18.73
N PRO A 118 -8.66 17.12 -20.05
CA PRO A 118 -9.63 16.24 -20.69
C PRO A 118 -9.73 14.89 -19.96
N ALA A 119 -10.95 14.37 -19.83
CA ALA A 119 -11.24 13.13 -19.09
C ALA A 119 -10.30 11.99 -19.50
N VAL A 120 -10.06 11.84 -20.81
CA VAL A 120 -9.11 10.88 -21.36
C VAL A 120 -8.18 11.60 -22.33
N THR A 121 -6.89 11.33 -22.21
CA THR A 121 -5.90 11.67 -23.24
C THR A 121 -4.89 10.54 -23.30
N LEU A 122 -4.71 9.94 -24.48
CA LEU A 122 -3.71 8.91 -24.63
C LEU A 122 -2.31 9.51 -24.43
N ALA A 123 -1.50 8.86 -23.60
CA ALA A 123 -0.14 9.30 -23.33
C ALA A 123 0.76 9.05 -24.55
N ASP A 124 1.68 9.98 -24.81
CA ASP A 124 2.71 9.85 -25.86
C ASP A 124 4.11 9.55 -25.29
N THR A 125 4.25 9.50 -23.96
CA THR A 125 5.53 9.32 -23.27
C THR A 125 6.12 7.94 -23.54
N ALA A 126 7.12 7.91 -24.42
CA ALA A 126 7.92 6.74 -24.75
C ALA A 126 8.71 6.25 -23.52
N ARG A 127 8.60 4.96 -23.21
CA ARG A 127 9.41 4.30 -22.16
C ARG A 127 9.93 2.96 -22.67
N ASP A 128 10.95 3.00 -23.53
CA ASP A 128 11.43 1.81 -24.25
C ASP A 128 12.85 1.37 -23.86
N GLY A 129 13.50 2.11 -22.95
CA GLY A 129 14.86 1.81 -22.51
C GLY A 129 14.96 0.50 -21.74
N GLY A 130 15.96 -0.35 -22.05
CA GLY A 130 16.18 -1.60 -21.33
C GLY A 130 16.45 -1.41 -19.83
N HIS A 131 17.08 -0.30 -19.44
CA HIS A 131 17.28 0.08 -18.03
C HIS A 131 15.95 0.33 -17.30
N LEU A 132 14.91 0.79 -18.00
CA LEU A 132 13.57 0.96 -17.46
C LEU A 132 12.89 -0.39 -17.23
N LEU A 133 13.04 -1.34 -18.16
CA LEU A 133 12.50 -2.68 -18.01
C LEU A 133 13.18 -3.45 -16.87
N LEU A 134 14.52 -3.37 -16.77
CA LEU A 134 15.26 -3.93 -15.65
C LEU A 134 14.80 -3.32 -14.31
N SER A 135 14.58 -2.01 -14.29
CA SER A 135 14.04 -1.30 -13.12
C SER A 135 12.70 -1.86 -12.68
N GLU A 136 11.78 -2.11 -13.61
CA GLU A 136 10.48 -2.71 -13.30
C GLU A 136 10.59 -4.15 -12.76
N VAL A 137 11.52 -4.95 -13.29
CA VAL A 137 11.80 -6.29 -12.75
C VAL A 137 12.25 -6.20 -11.29
N VAL A 138 13.25 -5.37 -11.01
CA VAL A 138 13.85 -5.23 -9.66
C VAL A 138 12.83 -4.67 -8.67
N ALA A 139 12.13 -3.60 -9.04
CA ALA A 139 11.15 -2.98 -8.16
C ALA A 139 9.95 -3.90 -7.89
N THR A 140 9.47 -4.63 -8.90
CA THR A 140 8.35 -5.57 -8.70
C THR A 140 8.76 -6.75 -7.85
N ALA A 141 9.96 -7.30 -8.08
CA ALA A 141 10.49 -8.41 -7.29
C ALA A 141 10.66 -8.01 -5.82
N GLY A 142 11.29 -6.87 -5.56
CA GLY A 142 11.51 -6.39 -4.19
C GLY A 142 10.21 -6.05 -3.46
N LEU A 143 9.23 -5.44 -4.14
CA LEU A 143 7.90 -5.19 -3.56
C LEU A 143 7.24 -6.50 -3.10
N LEU A 144 7.23 -7.52 -3.96
CA LEU A 144 6.57 -8.79 -3.66
C LEU A 144 7.31 -9.58 -2.58
N VAL A 145 8.64 -9.55 -2.57
CA VAL A 145 9.44 -10.13 -1.48
C VAL A 145 9.14 -9.42 -0.16
N LEU A 146 9.04 -8.09 -0.15
CA LEU A 146 8.68 -7.32 1.06
C LEU A 146 7.29 -7.69 1.57
N ILE A 147 6.28 -7.74 0.70
CA ILE A 147 4.91 -8.12 1.07
C ILE A 147 4.92 -9.54 1.67
N ALA A 148 5.56 -10.49 0.99
CA ALA A 148 5.65 -11.88 1.47
C ALA A 148 6.40 -11.99 2.80
N ALA A 149 7.50 -11.23 2.98
CA ALA A 149 8.25 -11.17 4.22
C ALA A 149 7.38 -10.73 5.40
N LEU A 150 6.59 -9.67 5.20
CA LEU A 150 5.68 -9.14 6.22
C LEU A 150 4.59 -10.15 6.57
N VAL A 151 3.99 -10.80 5.57
CA VAL A 151 2.94 -11.80 5.78
C VAL A 151 3.50 -13.04 6.49
N ARG A 152 4.59 -13.62 5.98
CA ARG A 152 5.18 -14.86 6.51
C ARG A 152 5.86 -14.68 7.87
N SER A 153 6.24 -13.45 8.22
CA SER A 153 6.80 -13.14 9.54
C SER A 153 5.76 -12.62 10.53
N SER A 154 4.45 -12.74 10.23
CA SER A 154 3.35 -12.24 11.08
C SER A 154 3.45 -10.74 11.40
N ARG A 155 4.05 -9.95 10.49
CA ARG A 155 4.23 -8.49 10.59
C ARG A 155 3.31 -7.72 9.64
N GLY A 156 2.24 -8.35 9.17
CA GLY A 156 1.30 -7.76 8.21
C GLY A 156 0.69 -6.42 8.64
N SER A 157 0.63 -6.13 9.95
CA SER A 157 0.19 -4.82 10.47
C SER A 157 1.06 -3.64 10.01
N HIS A 158 2.33 -3.89 9.67
CA HIS A 158 3.25 -2.87 9.12
C HIS A 158 3.11 -2.69 7.60
N GLY A 159 2.28 -3.50 6.94
CA GLY A 159 2.05 -3.48 5.49
C GLY A 159 1.84 -2.08 4.91
N PRO A 160 0.91 -1.26 5.46
CA PRO A 160 0.66 0.09 4.94
C PRO A 160 1.92 0.95 4.85
N VAL A 161 2.69 1.03 5.95
CA VAL A 161 3.88 1.88 6.03
C VAL A 161 5.01 1.31 5.18
N ALA A 162 5.26 0.00 5.25
CA ALA A 162 6.35 -0.64 4.55
C ALA A 162 6.18 -0.60 3.02
N VAL A 163 4.97 -0.87 2.53
CA VAL A 163 4.66 -0.82 1.10
C VAL A 163 4.75 0.61 0.58
N GLY A 164 4.17 1.59 1.30
CA GLY A 164 4.29 3.01 0.94
C GLY A 164 5.75 3.46 0.88
N ALA A 165 6.55 3.14 1.91
CA ALA A 165 7.97 3.47 1.96
C ALA A 165 8.77 2.82 0.81
N TYR A 166 8.49 1.56 0.49
CA TYR A 166 9.14 0.88 -0.63
C TYR A 166 8.83 1.55 -1.96
N ILE A 167 7.57 1.87 -2.24
CA ILE A 167 7.17 2.55 -3.48
C ILE A 167 7.80 3.94 -3.57
N GLY A 168 7.77 4.72 -2.48
CA GLY A 168 8.43 6.02 -2.40
C GLY A 168 9.93 5.94 -2.69
N ALA A 169 10.65 5.02 -2.05
CA ALA A 169 12.07 4.81 -2.28
C ALA A 169 12.37 4.31 -3.70
N ALA A 170 11.53 3.41 -4.24
CA ALA A 170 11.70 2.86 -5.57
C ALA A 170 11.58 3.91 -6.67
N CYS A 171 10.78 4.97 -6.48
CA CYS A 171 10.79 6.11 -7.40
C CYS A 171 12.17 6.78 -7.54
N TRP A 172 13.05 6.66 -6.54
CA TRP A 172 14.40 7.24 -6.55
C TRP A 172 15.47 6.27 -7.04
N PHE A 173 15.43 5.00 -6.60
CA PHE A 173 16.46 4.04 -6.99
C PHE A 173 16.20 3.37 -8.35
N THR A 174 15.00 3.57 -8.93
CA THR A 174 14.67 3.07 -10.26
C THR A 174 14.55 4.18 -11.31
N SER A 175 15.14 3.93 -12.48
CA SER A 175 15.02 4.83 -13.62
C SER A 175 13.63 4.85 -14.27
N SER A 176 12.79 3.83 -13.99
CA SER A 176 11.41 3.75 -14.51
C SER A 176 10.38 4.54 -13.69
N THR A 177 10.77 5.10 -12.53
CA THR A 177 9.85 5.69 -11.53
C THR A 177 8.83 4.69 -10.97
N CYS A 178 9.23 3.41 -10.83
CA CYS A 178 8.51 2.34 -10.13
C CYS A 178 7.01 2.20 -10.46
N PHE A 179 6.66 1.66 -11.64
CA PHE A 179 5.26 1.37 -11.95
C PHE A 179 4.78 0.15 -11.15
N THR A 180 5.54 -0.95 -11.20
CA THR A 180 5.39 -2.21 -10.45
C THR A 180 4.00 -2.85 -10.45
N ASN A 181 3.13 -2.42 -11.37
CA ASN A 181 1.70 -2.71 -11.32
C ASN A 181 1.08 -2.63 -12.72
N PRO A 182 0.63 -3.76 -13.30
CA PRO A 182 0.04 -3.74 -14.63
C PRO A 182 -1.23 -2.90 -14.74
N ALA A 183 -2.09 -2.88 -13.69
CA ALA A 183 -3.30 -2.06 -13.72
C ALA A 183 -2.96 -0.56 -13.73
N VAL A 184 -2.01 -0.12 -12.90
CA VAL A 184 -1.49 1.25 -12.90
C VAL A 184 -0.86 1.59 -14.25
N THR A 185 -0.07 0.68 -14.83
CA THR A 185 0.55 0.86 -16.14
C THR A 185 -0.52 1.11 -17.21
N LEU A 186 -1.60 0.32 -17.22
CA LEU A 186 -2.70 0.51 -18.16
C LEU A 186 -3.47 1.82 -17.92
N GLY A 187 -3.80 2.14 -16.66
CA GLY A 187 -4.49 3.39 -16.32
C GLY A 187 -3.69 4.62 -16.72
N ARG A 188 -2.37 4.60 -16.54
CA ARG A 188 -1.45 5.68 -16.93
C ARG A 188 -1.35 5.87 -18.45
N MET A 189 -1.88 4.98 -19.28
CA MET A 189 -2.02 5.25 -20.72
C MET A 189 -3.07 6.33 -21.01
N LEU A 190 -4.01 6.58 -20.08
CA LEU A 190 -5.16 7.47 -20.26
C LEU A 190 -4.93 8.91 -19.78
N THR A 191 -3.67 9.28 -19.47
CA THR A 191 -3.30 10.63 -19.04
C THR A 191 -2.08 11.12 -19.80
N SER A 192 -2.10 12.40 -20.21
CA SER A 192 -0.94 13.09 -20.79
C SER A 192 -0.12 13.86 -19.75
N THR A 193 -0.38 13.65 -18.45
CA THR A 193 0.52 14.12 -17.38
C THR A 193 1.88 13.42 -17.46
N GLU A 194 2.83 13.83 -16.64
CA GLU A 194 4.16 13.21 -16.54
C GLU A 194 4.11 11.74 -16.09
N ALA A 195 3.02 11.36 -15.42
CA ALA A 195 2.72 9.97 -15.14
C ALA A 195 2.47 9.17 -16.43
N GLY A 196 2.03 9.77 -17.53
CA GLY A 196 1.58 9.08 -18.73
C GLY A 196 2.61 8.10 -19.30
N ILE A 197 2.19 6.95 -19.84
CA ILE A 197 3.03 6.00 -20.59
C ILE A 197 2.37 5.63 -21.92
N ALA A 198 3.11 5.69 -23.02
CA ALA A 198 2.58 5.36 -24.34
C ALA A 198 2.08 3.91 -24.42
N PRO A 199 0.93 3.63 -25.09
CA PRO A 199 0.39 2.28 -25.20
C PRO A 199 1.38 1.25 -25.76
N ARG A 200 2.24 1.67 -26.69
CA ARG A 200 3.31 0.83 -27.27
C ARG A 200 4.38 0.39 -26.26
N SER A 201 4.61 1.16 -25.19
CA SER A 201 5.57 0.84 -24.13
C SER A 201 4.94 0.03 -22.98
N ALA A 202 3.61 0.12 -22.81
CA ALA A 202 2.89 -0.49 -21.69
C ALA A 202 3.02 -2.03 -21.65
N ALA A 203 2.98 -2.69 -22.80
CA ALA A 203 3.11 -4.15 -22.87
C ALA A 203 4.46 -4.65 -22.37
N ALA A 204 5.55 -3.96 -22.72
CA ALA A 204 6.90 -4.31 -22.26
C ALA A 204 7.05 -4.11 -20.74
N PHE A 205 6.46 -3.04 -20.19
CA PHE A 205 6.43 -2.79 -18.75
C PHE A 205 5.65 -3.86 -17.99
N ALA A 206 4.46 -4.21 -18.45
CA ALA A 206 3.68 -5.30 -17.86
C ALA A 206 4.44 -6.64 -17.93
N GLY A 207 5.12 -6.92 -19.04
CA GLY A 207 6.00 -8.09 -19.18
C GLY A 207 7.14 -8.10 -18.16
N ALA A 208 7.84 -6.98 -17.97
CA ALA A 208 8.90 -6.83 -16.97
C ALA A 208 8.38 -7.04 -15.53
N GLN A 209 7.19 -6.52 -15.21
CA GLN A 209 6.55 -6.72 -13.91
C GLN A 209 6.19 -8.19 -13.68
N LEU A 210 5.72 -8.90 -14.71
CA LEU A 210 5.48 -10.34 -14.64
C LEU A 210 6.78 -11.13 -14.40
N VAL A 211 7.88 -10.74 -15.05
CA VAL A 211 9.21 -11.33 -14.78
C VAL A 211 9.64 -11.07 -13.33
N GLY A 212 9.49 -9.84 -12.83
CA GLY A 212 9.75 -9.52 -11.42
C GLY A 212 8.91 -10.34 -10.45
N SER A 213 7.64 -10.58 -10.78
CA SER A 213 6.74 -11.46 -10.02
C SER A 213 7.21 -12.92 -10.02
N ALA A 214 7.66 -13.45 -11.16
CA ALA A 214 8.24 -14.77 -11.24
C ALA A 214 9.52 -14.90 -10.38
N VAL A 215 10.42 -13.89 -10.45
CA VAL A 215 11.63 -13.83 -9.60
C VAL A 215 11.25 -13.83 -8.12
N ALA A 216 10.29 -13.00 -7.70
CA ALA A 216 9.82 -13.00 -6.31
C ALA A 216 9.25 -14.36 -5.89
N CYS A 217 8.45 -15.01 -6.73
CA CYS A 217 7.88 -16.33 -6.43
C CYS A 217 8.95 -17.43 -6.27
N LEU A 218 10.14 -17.26 -6.85
CA LEU A 218 11.29 -18.14 -6.65
C LEU A 218 12.05 -17.80 -5.36
N LEU A 219 12.25 -16.51 -5.07
CA LEU A 219 13.02 -16.05 -3.90
C LEU A 219 12.26 -16.24 -2.59
N VAL A 220 10.95 -16.00 -2.59
CA VAL A 220 10.11 -15.97 -1.38
C VAL A 220 10.15 -17.30 -0.61
N PRO A 221 10.02 -18.49 -1.24
CA PRO A 221 10.20 -19.77 -0.54
C PRO A 221 11.63 -20.00 -0.01
N ALA A 222 12.66 -19.47 -0.67
CA ALA A 222 14.05 -19.65 -0.25
C ALA A 222 14.41 -18.76 0.95
N LEU A 223 13.88 -17.53 1.00
CA LEU A 223 14.16 -16.55 2.04
C LEU A 223 13.20 -16.65 3.24
N TYR A 224 11.95 -17.02 2.98
CA TYR A 224 10.88 -17.13 3.97
C TYR A 224 10.20 -18.50 3.79
N PRO A 225 10.86 -19.60 4.18
CA PRO A 225 10.29 -20.93 4.05
C PRO A 225 9.00 -21.04 4.86
N ASP A 226 8.03 -21.81 4.36
CA ASP A 226 6.82 -22.10 5.12
C ASP A 226 7.24 -22.84 6.39
N THR A 227 6.98 -22.27 7.56
CA THR A 227 7.13 -22.98 8.83
C THR A 227 6.09 -24.09 8.86
N VAL A 228 6.46 -25.27 8.33
CA VAL A 228 5.83 -26.52 8.72
C VAL A 228 5.93 -26.54 10.24
N ALA A 229 4.78 -26.53 10.91
CA ALA A 229 4.71 -26.74 12.33
C ALA A 229 5.47 -28.03 12.63
N THR A 230 6.71 -27.90 13.09
CA THR A 230 7.37 -28.98 13.80
C THR A 230 6.66 -29.01 15.15
N ALA A 231 5.47 -29.59 15.17
CA ALA A 231 4.91 -30.11 16.40
C ALA A 231 5.89 -31.20 16.83
N ALA A 232 6.91 -30.80 17.59
CA ALA A 232 7.62 -31.74 18.42
C ALA A 232 6.54 -32.50 19.19
N PRO A 233 6.50 -33.85 19.13
CA PRO A 233 5.57 -34.60 19.93
C PRO A 233 5.80 -34.17 21.39
N VAL A 234 4.79 -33.55 22.00
CA VAL A 234 4.78 -33.32 23.44
C VAL A 234 5.02 -34.69 24.06
N PRO A 235 6.10 -34.91 24.84
CA PRO A 235 6.29 -36.16 25.54
C PRO A 235 5.12 -36.30 26.48
N VAL A 236 4.21 -37.23 26.18
CA VAL A 236 3.18 -37.64 27.12
C VAL A 236 3.92 -38.41 28.21
N SER A 237 4.24 -37.75 29.32
CA SER A 237 4.75 -38.44 30.50
C SER A 237 3.74 -39.52 30.89
N PRO A 238 4.17 -40.77 31.14
CA PRO A 238 3.27 -41.84 31.54
C PRO A 238 2.59 -41.44 32.86
N ALA A 239 1.27 -41.55 32.89
CA ALA A 239 0.46 -41.29 34.07
C ALA A 239 0.98 -42.12 35.25
N GLY A 240 1.49 -41.44 36.27
CA GLY A 240 1.83 -42.06 37.54
C GLY A 240 0.57 -42.54 38.23
N SER A 241 0.48 -43.85 38.44
CA SER A 241 -0.48 -44.50 39.33
C SER A 241 -0.24 -44.05 40.77
N GLY A 242 -1.26 -43.49 41.43
CA GLY A 242 -1.18 -43.27 42.88
C GLY A 242 -2.34 -42.49 43.49
N GLY A 243 -3.28 -43.23 44.09
CA GLY A 243 -3.85 -42.86 45.39
C GLY A 243 -5.22 -42.17 45.41
N ASP A 244 -6.22 -42.94 45.85
CA ASP A 244 -7.52 -42.46 46.35
C ASP A 244 -7.40 -41.29 47.32
N ARG A 245 -8.12 -40.20 47.01
CA ARG A 245 -8.53 -39.18 47.99
C ARG A 245 -9.94 -38.72 47.67
N PRO A 246 -10.90 -38.77 48.62
CA PRO A 246 -12.25 -38.27 48.38
C PRO A 246 -12.25 -36.73 48.22
N PRO A 247 -13.22 -36.17 47.48
CA PRO A 247 -13.20 -34.76 47.11
C PRO A 247 -13.46 -33.86 48.32
N ALA A 248 -12.61 -32.84 48.48
CA ALA A 248 -12.83 -31.77 49.43
C ALA A 248 -13.96 -30.84 48.93
N VAL A 249 -14.96 -30.63 49.78
CA VAL A 249 -16.03 -29.64 49.57
C VAL A 249 -15.43 -28.25 49.70
N VAL A 250 -15.50 -27.45 48.63
CA VAL A 250 -15.15 -26.03 48.62
C VAL A 250 -16.45 -25.21 48.70
N PRO A 251 -16.59 -24.25 49.65
CA PRO A 251 -17.80 -23.46 49.75
C PRO A 251 -17.87 -22.41 48.62
N GLU A 252 -19.05 -22.28 48.01
CA GLU A 252 -19.38 -21.26 47.01
C GLU A 252 -19.12 -19.85 47.56
N ARG A 253 -18.17 -19.15 46.95
CA ARG A 253 -18.06 -17.70 47.05
C ARG A 253 -18.75 -17.09 45.83
N SER A 254 -19.80 -16.32 46.09
CA SER A 254 -20.47 -15.47 45.11
C SER A 254 -19.52 -14.38 44.59
N GLY A 255 -18.92 -14.63 43.43
CA GLY A 255 -18.22 -13.63 42.62
C GLY A 255 -19.14 -13.04 41.54
N PRO A 256 -18.88 -11.81 41.07
CA PRO A 256 -19.73 -11.16 40.08
C PRO A 256 -19.63 -11.86 38.71
N ALA A 257 -20.75 -11.79 37.96
CA ALA A 257 -20.98 -12.43 36.67
C ALA A 257 -19.89 -12.13 35.60
N PRO A 258 -19.66 -13.03 34.63
CA PRO A 258 -18.64 -12.84 33.61
C PRO A 258 -19.01 -11.71 32.65
N VAL A 259 -18.14 -10.71 32.58
CA VAL A 259 -18.19 -9.64 31.57
C VAL A 259 -17.90 -10.26 30.20
N ARG A 260 -18.89 -10.20 29.30
CA ARG A 260 -18.69 -10.47 27.88
C ARG A 260 -17.69 -9.46 27.33
N GLY A 261 -16.56 -9.95 26.82
CA GLY A 261 -15.55 -9.13 26.15
C GLY A 261 -16.06 -8.65 24.80
N ASP A 262 -16.78 -7.53 24.80
CA ASP A 262 -16.98 -6.72 23.61
C ASP A 262 -15.67 -5.94 23.35
N ALA A 263 -14.87 -6.43 22.40
CA ALA A 263 -13.70 -5.70 21.89
C ALA A 263 -14.18 -4.55 21.00
N ALA A 264 -14.68 -3.48 21.62
CA ALA A 264 -14.87 -2.19 21.00
C ALA A 264 -13.61 -1.34 21.21
N TRP A 265 -13.07 -0.80 20.12
CA TRP A 265 -11.98 0.18 20.12
C TRP A 265 -12.36 1.41 20.97
N PRO A 266 -11.48 1.91 21.87
CA PRO A 266 -11.82 3.03 22.74
C PRO A 266 -11.95 4.32 21.92
N LYS A 267 -13.05 5.05 22.13
CA LYS A 267 -13.20 6.43 21.66
C LYS A 267 -12.38 7.35 22.56
N PRO A 268 -11.63 8.32 22.01
CA PRO A 268 -10.89 9.27 22.85
C PRO A 268 -11.88 10.20 23.56
N GLY A 269 -11.88 10.12 24.89
CA GLY A 269 -12.58 11.05 25.77
C GLY A 269 -11.72 12.30 26.00
N VAL A 270 -12.32 13.45 25.79
CA VAL A 270 -11.79 14.76 26.17
C VAL A 270 -11.95 14.91 27.68
N THR A 271 -10.84 15.15 28.39
CA THR A 271 -10.58 16.20 29.41
C THR A 271 -9.52 15.72 30.41
N ALA A 272 -8.37 16.39 30.45
CA ALA A 272 -7.83 17.06 31.65
C ALA A 272 -6.35 17.42 31.44
N GLU A 273 -6.05 18.69 31.69
CA GLU A 273 -4.71 19.29 31.81
C GLU A 273 -3.76 18.51 32.72
N ALA A 274 -2.49 18.41 32.31
CA ALA A 274 -1.35 18.83 33.13
C ALA A 274 -0.06 18.84 32.27
N ASP A 275 0.54 20.03 32.20
CA ASP A 275 1.95 20.36 32.03
C ASP A 275 2.94 19.29 31.52
N HIS A 276 3.50 19.54 30.34
CA HIS A 276 4.92 19.90 30.26
C HIS A 276 5.24 20.57 28.92
N ALA A 277 5.58 21.85 29.03
CA ALA A 277 6.29 22.62 28.03
C ALA A 277 7.65 21.99 27.70
N GLY A 278 7.99 21.90 26.42
CA GLY A 278 9.36 21.65 25.97
C GLY A 278 9.52 20.70 24.79
N CYS A 279 8.99 21.04 23.60
CA CYS A 279 9.58 20.68 22.29
C CYS A 279 8.72 21.16 21.10
N CYS A 280 8.33 22.43 21.09
CA CYS A 280 7.76 23.06 19.89
C CYS A 280 8.09 24.56 19.89
N SER A 281 9.35 24.89 19.61
CA SER A 281 9.77 26.28 19.38
C SER A 281 10.89 26.39 18.33
N ALA A 282 10.85 25.55 17.29
CA ALA A 282 11.82 25.61 16.19
C ALA A 282 11.17 25.25 14.84
N CYS A 283 10.12 25.98 14.43
CA CYS A 283 9.70 26.02 13.01
C CYS A 283 8.80 27.20 12.63
N SER A 284 8.79 28.29 13.41
CA SER A 284 7.95 29.47 13.13
C SER A 284 8.73 30.76 13.32
N ALA A 285 9.82 30.95 12.57
CA ALA A 285 10.48 32.25 12.45
C ALA A 285 11.45 32.27 11.25
N SER A 286 10.93 32.50 10.03
CA SER A 286 11.66 33.20 8.95
C SER A 286 10.80 33.37 7.69
N VAL A 287 9.65 34.04 7.79
CA VAL A 287 8.97 34.64 6.62
C VAL A 287 8.35 35.96 7.06
N ASP A 288 9.18 36.98 7.25
CA ASP A 288 8.83 38.37 6.92
C ASP A 288 10.01 39.28 7.24
N GLU A 289 10.74 39.69 6.20
CA GLU A 289 11.43 40.99 6.10
C GLU A 289 12.36 40.96 4.89
N ARG A 290 11.84 41.35 3.71
CA ARG A 290 12.64 41.90 2.59
C ARG A 290 11.73 42.45 1.49
N LEU A 291 11.01 43.54 1.79
CA LEU A 291 10.54 44.47 0.77
C LEU A 291 10.78 45.90 1.26
N GLY A 292 11.92 46.46 0.86
CA GLY A 292 12.18 47.88 0.99
C GLY A 292 11.39 48.68 -0.04
N ARG A 293 10.64 49.68 0.41
CA ARG A 293 10.26 50.86 -0.38
C ARG A 293 10.32 52.10 0.52
N PRO A 294 10.90 53.23 0.06
CA PRO A 294 10.92 54.48 0.81
C PRO A 294 9.56 55.23 0.69
N PRO A 295 9.27 56.21 1.58
CA PRO A 295 7.97 56.86 1.65
C PRO A 295 7.78 57.90 0.52
N LEU A 296 6.55 57.98 0.02
CA LEU A 296 6.05 59.02 -0.88
C LEU A 296 5.91 60.33 -0.11
N VAL A 297 6.54 61.39 -0.64
CA VAL A 297 6.34 62.79 -0.26
C VAL A 297 5.03 63.26 -0.89
N LEU A 298 4.12 63.81 -0.07
CA LEU A 298 2.92 64.52 -0.52
C LEU A 298 3.28 65.99 -0.83
N GLY A 299 2.96 66.44 -2.03
CA GLY A 299 3.02 67.85 -2.43
C GLY A 299 2.36 68.05 -3.80
N GLY A 300 1.30 68.87 -3.83
CA GLY A 300 0.53 69.22 -5.04
C GLY A 300 -0.96 69.24 -4.77
#